data_AF-A0A8K0GSA2-F1
#
_entry.id   AF-A0A8K0GSA2-F1
#
_cell.length_a   1.000
_cell.length_b   1.000
_cell.length_c   1.000
_cell.angle_alpha   90.00
_cell.angle_beta   90.00
_cell.angle_gamma   90.00
#
_symmetry.space_group_name_H-M   'P 1'
#
loop_
_entity.id
_entity.type
_entity.pdbx_description
1 polymer ?
#
loop_
_entity_poly.entity_id
_entity_poly.type
_entity_poly.pdbx_seq_one_letter_code
_entity_poly.pdbx_strand_id
1 'polypeptide(L)'
;MSSEESVGTTRSKPPLPLTTRPSCCSSSSSSTEIGIQNPNSFDEEDEMVANLRSPQVFDVEEALISLRKITRTNENARTHLCTQRLLSTLKTLIVLRYVRWCLGELARSFSQYASGALFSLALDDDKREFKKGSL
;
A
#
# COMPACT_ATOMS: atom_id res chain seq x y z
N MET A 1 26.09 -45.19 -33.94
CA MET A 1 26.00 -43.73 -33.72
C MET A 1 25.08 -43.21 -34.83
N SER A 2 23.79 -42.95 -34.57
CA SER A 2 23.19 -41.66 -34.10
C SER A 2 23.64 -40.49 -35.01
N SER A 3 22.78 -39.69 -35.66
CA SER A 3 21.46 -39.20 -35.27
C SER A 3 20.62 -38.60 -36.44
N GLU A 4 19.30 -38.63 -36.24
CA GLU A 4 18.28 -37.58 -36.44
C GLU A 4 17.97 -36.97 -37.83
N GLU A 5 16.90 -37.49 -38.43
CA GLU A 5 15.99 -36.74 -39.32
C GLU A 5 14.83 -36.18 -38.47
N SER A 6 14.61 -34.87 -38.49
CA SER A 6 13.35 -34.28 -38.02
C SER A 6 13.02 -33.02 -38.82
N VAL A 7 12.09 -33.18 -39.76
CA VAL A 7 11.47 -32.10 -40.53
C VAL A 7 10.32 -31.51 -39.71
N GLY A 8 10.49 -30.28 -39.27
CA GLY A 8 9.44 -29.45 -38.68
C GLY A 8 9.25 -28.18 -39.51
N THR A 9 8.32 -28.22 -40.45
CA THR A 9 7.75 -27.06 -41.15
C THR A 9 7.23 -26.03 -40.13
N THR A 10 7.58 -24.75 -40.25
CA THR A 10 6.70 -23.62 -40.60
C THR A 10 7.31 -22.25 -40.19
N ARG A 11 7.33 -21.33 -41.15
CA ARG A 11 7.18 -19.86 -41.04
C ARG A 11 8.33 -18.95 -40.59
N SER A 12 8.80 -18.24 -41.61
CA SER A 12 9.44 -16.91 -41.65
C SER A 12 9.01 -15.88 -40.58
N LYS A 13 10.01 -15.22 -39.97
CA LYS A 13 10.29 -13.77 -40.14
C LYS A 13 11.58 -13.33 -39.38
N PRO A 14 12.43 -12.46 -39.97
CA PRO A 14 13.54 -11.79 -39.27
C PRO A 14 13.04 -10.71 -38.27
N PRO A 15 13.93 -10.16 -37.42
CA PRO A 15 13.58 -9.49 -36.17
C PRO A 15 12.99 -8.09 -36.39
N LEU A 16 11.99 -7.69 -35.59
CA LEU A 16 11.51 -6.30 -35.55
C LEU A 16 12.43 -5.46 -34.66
N PRO A 17 13.18 -4.48 -35.19
CA PRO A 17 13.88 -3.50 -34.37
C PRO A 17 12.84 -2.55 -33.76
N LEU A 18 12.73 -2.56 -32.43
CA LEU A 18 12.03 -1.53 -31.67
C LEU A 18 12.84 -0.23 -31.76
N THR A 19 12.65 0.51 -32.84
CA THR A 19 13.12 1.89 -32.98
C THR A 19 12.00 2.83 -32.58
N THR A 20 11.90 3.13 -31.29
CA THR A 20 11.16 4.29 -30.82
C THR A 20 12.17 5.35 -30.39
N ARG A 21 12.55 6.14 -31.38
CA ARG A 21 13.32 7.38 -31.23
C ARG A 21 12.60 8.29 -30.22
N PRO A 22 13.25 8.82 -29.16
CA PRO A 22 12.62 9.82 -28.31
C PRO A 22 12.52 11.11 -29.12
N SER A 23 11.31 11.45 -29.56
CA SER A 23 11.04 12.79 -30.07
C SER A 23 11.17 13.76 -28.90
N CYS A 24 12.19 14.61 -29.02
CA CYS A 24 12.58 15.66 -28.10
C CYS A 24 11.37 16.35 -27.46
N CYS A 25 11.33 16.38 -26.12
CA CYS A 25 10.48 17.26 -25.35
C CYS A 25 10.89 18.71 -25.61
N SER A 26 10.30 19.32 -26.64
CA SER A 26 10.25 20.77 -26.77
C SER A 26 8.93 21.23 -26.16
N SER A 27 9.04 22.21 -25.28
CA SER A 27 8.02 22.80 -24.44
C SER A 27 6.68 23.04 -25.15
N SER A 28 5.63 22.39 -24.66
CA SER A 28 4.31 23.01 -24.66
C SER A 28 4.10 23.64 -23.29
N SER A 29 4.19 24.97 -23.26
CA SER A 29 3.44 25.75 -22.27
C SER A 29 1.97 25.42 -22.47
N SER A 30 1.44 24.48 -21.69
CA SER A 30 0.00 24.36 -21.54
C SER A 30 -0.35 25.12 -20.28
N SER A 31 -0.92 26.30 -20.50
CA SER A 31 -1.59 27.12 -19.51
C SER A 31 -2.33 26.26 -18.50
N THR A 32 -2.28 26.70 -17.25
CA THR A 32 -3.28 26.42 -16.23
C THR A 32 -4.67 26.66 -16.83
N GLU A 33 -5.25 25.66 -17.48
CA GLU A 33 -6.69 25.52 -17.50
C GLU A 33 -7.07 25.25 -16.05
N ILE A 34 -7.44 26.32 -15.37
CA ILE A 34 -8.45 26.28 -14.32
C ILE A 34 -9.72 25.85 -15.06
N GLY A 35 -9.77 24.56 -15.41
CA GLY A 35 -10.98 23.91 -15.83
C GLY A 35 -11.94 24.15 -14.68
N ILE A 36 -13.06 24.77 -15.01
CA ILE A 36 -14.17 25.04 -14.08
C ILE A 36 -14.51 23.69 -13.45
N GLN A 37 -13.89 23.39 -12.31
CA GLN A 37 -14.32 22.29 -11.45
C GLN A 37 -15.74 22.69 -11.09
N ASN A 38 -16.68 21.86 -11.51
CA ASN A 38 -18.06 22.00 -11.08
C ASN A 38 -18.05 22.26 -9.56
N PRO A 39 -18.65 23.33 -9.02
CA PRO A 39 -18.58 23.61 -7.59
C PRO A 39 -19.01 22.39 -6.73
N ASN A 40 -19.87 21.52 -7.26
CA ASN A 40 -20.27 20.27 -6.60
C ASN A 40 -19.15 19.22 -6.46
N SER A 41 -18.12 19.23 -7.30
CA SER A 41 -17.07 18.21 -7.26
C SER A 41 -16.00 18.50 -6.21
N PHE A 42 -15.91 19.75 -5.74
CA PHE A 42 -15.08 20.11 -4.59
C PHE A 42 -15.73 19.65 -3.27
N ASP A 43 -17.06 19.82 -3.15
CA ASP A 43 -17.84 19.28 -2.02
C ASP A 43 -17.74 17.75 -1.92
N GLU A 44 -17.83 17.05 -3.06
CA GLU A 44 -17.72 15.59 -3.10
C GLU A 44 -16.32 15.09 -2.69
N GLU A 45 -15.26 15.80 -3.09
CA GLU A 45 -13.89 15.49 -2.65
C GLU A 45 -13.71 15.80 -1.15
N ASP A 46 -14.26 16.92 -0.66
CA ASP A 46 -14.20 17.33 0.74
C ASP A 46 -14.83 16.28 1.65
N GLU A 47 -16.01 15.79 1.29
CA GLU A 47 -16.70 14.71 2.01
C GLU A 47 -15.86 13.42 2.01
N MET A 48 -15.31 13.02 0.86
CA MET A 48 -14.42 11.86 0.76
C MET A 48 -13.19 12.01 1.66
N VAL A 49 -12.53 13.17 1.65
CA VAL A 49 -11.35 13.42 2.48
C VAL A 49 -11.70 13.43 3.97
N ALA A 50 -12.87 13.97 4.35
CA ALA A 50 -13.36 13.94 5.72
C ALA A 50 -13.57 12.49 6.20
N ASN A 51 -14.26 11.67 5.40
CA ASN A 51 -14.49 10.26 5.72
C ASN A 51 -13.18 9.44 5.79
N LEU A 52 -12.23 9.70 4.88
CA LEU A 52 -10.90 9.07 4.89
C LEU A 52 -10.04 9.47 6.10
N ARG A 53 -10.35 10.60 6.74
CA ARG A 53 -9.67 11.06 7.97
C ARG A 53 -10.44 10.71 9.24
N SER A 54 -11.58 10.03 9.13
CA SER A 54 -12.36 9.60 10.29
C SER A 54 -11.50 8.72 11.21
N PRO A 55 -11.64 8.87 12.54
CA PRO A 55 -11.01 7.95 13.49
C PRO A 55 -11.64 6.54 13.43
N GLN A 56 -12.85 6.40 12.87
CA GLN A 56 -13.51 5.10 12.77
C GLN A 56 -13.03 4.35 11.53
N VAL A 57 -12.58 3.10 11.74
CA VAL A 57 -12.12 2.24 10.64
C VAL A 57 -13.22 1.97 9.62
N PHE A 58 -14.46 1.83 10.07
CA PHE A 58 -15.62 1.61 9.21
C PHE A 58 -15.82 2.74 8.20
N ASP A 59 -15.82 3.99 8.65
CA ASP A 59 -16.00 5.17 7.77
C ASP A 59 -14.89 5.24 6.72
N VAL A 60 -13.65 4.96 7.11
CA VAL A 60 -12.50 4.95 6.20
C VAL A 60 -12.62 3.82 5.16
N GLU A 61 -13.07 2.63 5.57
CA GLU A 61 -13.25 1.49 4.67
C GLU A 61 -14.37 1.74 3.65
N GLU A 62 -15.52 2.24 4.09
CA GLU A 62 -16.63 2.59 3.19
C GLU A 62 -16.22 3.69 2.20
N ALA A 63 -15.49 4.71 2.66
CA ALA A 63 -14.95 5.75 1.78
C ALA A 63 -14.00 5.19 0.71
N LEU A 64 -13.11 4.27 1.09
CA LEU A 64 -12.19 3.60 0.14
C LEU A 64 -12.94 2.72 -0.86
N ILE A 65 -14.00 2.02 -0.42
CA ILE A 65 -14.85 1.21 -1.29
C ILE A 65 -15.58 2.11 -2.30
N SER A 66 -16.17 3.21 -1.84
CA SER A 66 -16.84 4.19 -2.70
C SER A 66 -15.86 4.79 -3.72
N LEU A 67 -14.70 5.25 -3.26
CA LEU A 67 -13.65 5.79 -4.12
C LEU A 67 -13.20 4.80 -5.19
N ARG A 68 -13.01 3.52 -4.82
CA ARG A 68 -12.66 2.46 -5.77
C ARG A 68 -13.77 2.21 -6.80
N LYS A 69 -15.05 2.26 -6.39
CA LYS A 69 -16.18 2.11 -7.31
C LYS A 69 -16.17 3.25 -8.34
N ILE A 70 -16.10 4.50 -7.88
CA ILE A 70 -16.12 5.68 -8.75
C ILE A 70 -14.96 5.66 -9.74
N THR A 71 -13.73 5.43 -9.26
CA THR A 71 -12.52 5.43 -10.11
C THR A 71 -12.42 4.26 -11.09
N ARG A 72 -13.19 3.18 -10.87
CA ARG A 72 -13.28 2.05 -11.81
C ARG A 72 -14.36 2.23 -12.88
N THR A 73 -15.49 2.85 -12.53
CA THR A 73 -16.64 2.95 -13.43
C THR A 73 -16.67 4.23 -14.25
N ASN A 74 -15.98 5.28 -13.80
CA ASN A 74 -16.04 6.60 -14.43
C ASN A 74 -14.64 7.19 -14.65
N GLU A 75 -14.20 7.22 -15.91
CA GLU A 75 -12.90 7.76 -16.31
C GLU A 75 -12.80 9.28 -16.11
N ASN A 76 -13.89 10.02 -16.29
CA ASN A 76 -13.92 11.47 -16.03
C ASN A 76 -13.87 11.78 -14.52
N ALA A 77 -14.53 10.97 -13.70
CA ALA A 77 -14.41 11.11 -12.25
C ALA A 77 -12.99 10.76 -11.78
N ARG A 78 -12.32 9.81 -12.44
CA ARG A 78 -10.93 9.46 -12.13
C ARG A 78 -9.98 10.64 -12.35
N THR A 79 -10.08 11.36 -13.46
CA THR A 79 -9.23 12.53 -13.69
C THR A 79 -9.52 13.65 -12.69
N HIS A 80 -10.78 13.83 -12.31
CA HIS A 80 -11.18 14.83 -11.30
C HIS A 80 -10.69 14.48 -9.88
N LEU A 81 -10.78 13.22 -9.48
CA LEU A 81 -10.44 12.75 -8.13
C LEU A 81 -8.95 12.50 -7.92
N CYS A 82 -8.13 12.45 -8.98
CA CYS A 82 -6.68 12.37 -8.88
C CYS A 82 -6.03 13.70 -8.43
N THR A 83 -6.60 14.35 -7.40
CA THR A 83 -6.07 15.56 -6.79
C THR A 83 -4.87 15.25 -5.89
N GLN A 84 -3.97 16.21 -5.71
CA GLN A 84 -2.85 16.06 -4.77
C GLN A 84 -3.31 15.81 -3.33
N ARG A 85 -4.44 16.40 -2.94
CA ARG A 85 -4.99 16.30 -1.60
C ARG A 85 -5.52 14.91 -1.28
N LEU A 86 -6.31 14.33 -2.19
CA LEU A 86 -6.82 12.96 -2.03
C LEU A 86 -5.67 11.96 -2.04
N LEU A 87 -4.74 12.08 -3.00
CA LEU A 87 -3.56 11.22 -3.10
C LEU A 87 -2.66 11.30 -1.86
N SER A 88 -2.47 12.49 -1.29
CA SER A 88 -1.71 12.69 -0.04
C SER A 88 -2.40 11.99 1.15
N THR A 89 -3.72 12.10 1.23
CA THR A 89 -4.51 11.44 2.29
C THR A 89 -4.40 9.92 2.18
N LEU A 90 -4.53 9.36 0.98
CA LEU A 90 -4.35 7.92 0.74
C LEU A 90 -2.93 7.43 1.08
N LYS A 91 -1.90 8.18 0.70
CA LYS A 91 -0.50 7.86 1.07
C LYS A 91 -0.33 7.83 2.59
N THR A 92 -0.88 8.82 3.28
CA THR A 92 -0.84 8.91 4.75
C THR A 92 -1.53 7.71 5.40
N LEU A 93 -2.68 7.29 4.88
CA LEU A 93 -3.39 6.09 5.36
C LEU A 93 -2.56 4.81 5.21
N ILE A 94 -1.85 4.64 4.09
CA ILE A 94 -0.98 3.48 3.87
C ILE A 94 0.15 3.47 4.91
N VAL A 95 0.80 4.61 5.13
CA VAL A 95 1.88 4.75 6.13
C VAL A 95 1.36 4.46 7.53
N LEU A 96 0.21 5.03 7.93
CA LEU A 96 -0.38 4.80 9.24
C LEU A 96 -0.76 3.34 9.47
N ARG A 97 -1.30 2.64 8.46
CA ARG A 97 -1.59 1.21 8.58
C ARG A 97 -0.32 0.38 8.77
N TYR A 98 0.74 0.69 8.03
CA TYR A 98 2.02 0.00 8.18
C TYR A 98 2.64 0.22 9.56
N VAL A 99 2.65 1.47 10.04
CA VAL A 99 3.14 1.79 11.40
C VAL A 99 2.33 1.08 12.47
N ARG A 100 0.99 1.10 12.37
CA ARG A 100 0.11 0.39 13.30
C ARG A 100 0.39 -1.11 13.33
N TRP A 101 0.64 -1.71 12.16
CA TRP A 101 1.04 -3.11 12.05
C TRP A 101 2.38 -3.37 12.75
N CYS A 102 3.42 -2.59 12.42
CA CYS A 102 4.75 -2.70 13.05
C CYS A 102 4.70 -2.57 14.57
N LEU A 103 3.92 -1.61 15.08
CA LEU A 103 3.73 -1.43 16.53
C LEU A 103 3.09 -2.67 17.17
N GLY A 104 2.11 -3.28 16.50
CA GLY A 104 1.49 -4.52 16.97
C GLY A 104 2.49 -5.67 17.06
N GLU A 105 3.37 -5.82 16.07
CA GLU A 105 4.42 -6.85 16.06
C GLU A 105 5.49 -6.60 17.14
N LEU A 106 5.92 -5.35 17.31
CA LEU A 106 6.85 -4.99 18.37
C LEU A 106 6.26 -5.25 19.76
N ALA A 107 5.00 -4.89 19.98
CA ALA A 107 4.30 -5.15 21.24
C ALA A 107 4.19 -6.65 21.55
N ARG A 108 3.92 -7.49 20.52
CA ARG A 108 3.94 -8.95 20.66
C ARG A 108 5.31 -9.47 21.07
N SER A 109 6.36 -8.99 20.41
CA SER A 109 7.74 -9.40 20.73
C SER A 109 8.11 -9.02 22.17
N PHE A 110 7.82 -7.78 22.58
CA PHE A 110 8.08 -7.32 23.94
C PHE A 110 7.31 -8.13 24.98
N SER A 111 6.03 -8.44 24.72
CA SER A 111 5.21 -9.28 25.60
C SER A 111 5.81 -10.68 25.78
N GLN A 112 6.34 -11.30 24.72
CA GLN A 112 6.99 -12.60 24.80
C GLN A 112 8.29 -12.54 25.59
N TYR A 113 9.11 -11.52 25.34
CA TYR A 113 10.38 -11.34 26.04
C TYR A 113 10.17 -11.10 27.54
N ALA A 114 9.24 -10.22 27.92
CA ALA A 114 8.88 -9.96 29.30
C ALA A 114 8.36 -11.23 30.00
N SER A 115 7.52 -12.01 29.32
CA SER A 115 7.02 -13.29 29.84
C SER A 115 8.14 -14.30 30.09
N GLY A 116 9.09 -14.41 29.15
CA GLY A 116 10.27 -15.27 29.30
C GLY A 116 11.15 -14.85 30.47
N ALA A 117 11.42 -13.55 30.62
CA ALA A 117 12.21 -13.01 31.72
C ALA A 117 11.55 -13.27 33.08
N LEU A 118 10.22 -13.07 33.19
CA LEU A 118 9.47 -13.38 34.40
C LEU A 118 9.54 -14.87 34.75
N PHE A 119 9.41 -15.76 33.77
CA PHE A 119 9.51 -17.20 33.98
C PHE A 119 10.92 -17.60 34.45
N SER A 120 11.98 -17.04 33.86
CA SER A 120 13.36 -17.26 34.31
C SER A 120 13.59 -16.78 35.75
N LEU A 121 13.10 -15.59 36.11
CA LEU A 121 13.19 -15.09 37.47
C LEU A 121 12.44 -15.97 38.47
N ALA A 122 11.25 -16.45 38.12
CA ALA A 122 10.46 -17.34 38.97
C ALA A 122 11.17 -18.69 39.22
N LEU A 123 11.83 -19.26 38.21
CA LEU A 123 12.63 -20.47 38.38
C LEU A 123 13.88 -20.26 39.24
N ASP A 124 14.48 -19.07 39.17
CA ASP A 124 15.64 -18.73 40.00
C ASP A 124 15.26 -18.50 41.48
N ASP A 125 14.05 -18.03 41.77
CA ASP A 125 13.52 -17.98 43.14
C ASP A 125 13.27 -19.38 43.72
N ASP A 126 12.66 -20.28 42.94
CA ASP A 126 12.40 -21.66 43.39
C ASP A 126 13.70 -22.41 43.73
N LYS A 127 14.75 -22.24 42.91
CA LYS A 127 16.09 -22.79 43.20
C LYS A 127 16.76 -22.19 44.44
N ARG A 128 16.52 -20.91 44.74
CA ARG A 128 17.11 -20.24 45.91
C ARG A 128 16.44 -20.68 47.21
N GLU A 129 15.13 -20.89 47.20
CA GLU A 129 14.39 -21.37 48.37
C GLU A 129 14.70 -22.84 48.67
N PHE A 130 14.86 -23.70 47.66
CA PHE A 130 15.29 -25.09 47.85
C PHE A 130 16.69 -25.20 48.49
N LYS A 131 17.58 -24.24 48.21
CA LYS A 131 18.94 -24.20 48.77
C LYS A 131 18.98 -23.68 50.21
N LYS A 132 17.96 -22.94 50.68
CA LYS A 132 17.85 -22.44 52.07
C LYS A 132 17.19 -23.44 53.02
N GLY A 133 16.29 -24.30 52.53
CA GLY A 133 15.58 -25.29 53.36
C GLY A 133 16.36 -26.58 53.67
N SER A 134 17.62 -26.68 53.24
CA SER A 134 18.42 -27.91 53.33
C SER A 134 19.58 -27.80 54.33
N LEU A 135 19.49 -26.89 55.32
CA LEU A 135 20.51 -26.62 56.35
C LEU A 135 19.97 -26.86 57.76
#